data_AF-A0A7J4JLA1-F1
#
_entry.id   AF-A0A7J4JLA1-F1
#
_cell.length_a   1.000
_cell.length_b   1.000
_cell.length_c   1.000
_cell.angle_alpha   90.00
_cell.angle_beta   90.00
_cell.angle_gamma   90.00
#
_symmetry.space_group_name_H-M   'P 1'
#
loop_
_entity.id
_entity.type
_entity.pdbx_description
1 polymer ?
#
loop_
_entity_poly.entity_id
_entity_poly.type
_entity_poly.pdbx_seq_one_letter_code
_entity_poly.pdbx_strand_id
1 'polypeptide(L)' 'DSGPIILQRAVDVDENETVDSLKEKVQHAEGQLIVKGIKLFAEGRLKVEGRKVLIQPEKG' A
#
# COMPACT_ATOMS: atom_id res chain seq x y z
N ASP A 1 -3.09 4.59 -12.30
CA ASP A 1 -3.80 3.41 -11.75
C ASP A 1 -3.68 2.10 -12.54
N SER A 2 -3.06 2.05 -13.72
CA SER A 2 -2.95 0.81 -14.51
C SER A 2 -1.65 0.03 -14.29
N GLY A 3 -0.73 0.57 -13.49
CA GLY A 3 0.58 -0.03 -13.17
C GLY A 3 0.48 -1.27 -12.26
N PRO A 4 1.57 -2.04 -12.15
CA PRO A 4 1.61 -3.22 -11.28
C PRO A 4 1.56 -2.81 -9.79
N ILE A 5 0.77 -3.55 -9.00
CA ILE A 5 0.52 -3.22 -7.58
C ILE A 5 1.78 -3.51 -6.75
N ILE A 6 2.22 -2.54 -5.94
CA ILE A 6 3.31 -2.69 -4.98
C ILE A 6 2.77 -3.13 -3.61
N LEU A 7 1.81 -2.39 -3.06
CA LEU A 7 1.16 -2.68 -1.78
C LEU A 7 -0.34 -2.44 -1.90
N GLN A 8 -1.11 -3.23 -1.17
CA GLN A 8 -2.55 -3.06 -1.00
C GLN A 8 -2.92 -3.47 0.43
N ARG A 9 -3.99 -2.88 0.96
CA ARG A 9 -4.51 -3.19 2.28
C ARG A 9 -6.01 -2.98 2.29
N ALA A 10 -6.73 -3.88 2.94
CA ALA A 10 -8.13 -3.68 3.28
C ALA A 10 -8.25 -2.84 4.56
N VAL A 11 -9.31 -2.04 4.64
CA VAL A 11 -9.75 -1.39 5.87
C VAL A 11 -11.04 -2.03 6.33
N ASP A 12 -11.17 -2.30 7.62
CA ASP A 12 -12.40 -2.85 8.18
C ASP A 12 -13.48 -1.77 8.19
N VAL A 13 -14.72 -2.19 7.90
CA VAL A 13 -15.90 -1.32 7.90
C VAL A 13 -16.84 -1.78 9.02
N ASP A 14 -17.27 -0.83 9.85
CA ASP A 14 -18.23 -1.05 10.94
C ASP A 14 -19.66 -0.65 10.50
N GLU A 15 -20.69 -1.23 11.13
CA GLU A 15 -22.09 -0.95 10.82
C GLU A 15 -22.50 0.51 11.07
N ASN A 16 -21.80 1.19 11.99
CA ASN A 16 -22.09 2.58 12.37
C ASN A 16 -21.15 3.60 11.72
N GLU A 17 -20.29 3.19 10.78
CA GLU A 17 -19.39 4.12 10.10
C GLU A 17 -20.14 5.08 9.17
N THR A 18 -19.72 6.34 9.19
CA THR A 18 -20.15 7.33 8.20
C THR A 18 -19.17 7.36 7.04
N VAL A 19 -19.58 7.98 5.93
CA VAL A 19 -18.70 8.22 4.79
C VAL A 19 -17.45 9.00 5.21
N ASP A 20 -17.58 9.97 6.12
CA ASP A 20 -16.47 10.79 6.57
C ASP A 20 -15.49 9.99 7.45
N SER A 21 -15.98 9.21 8.41
CA SER A 21 -15.11 8.39 9.26
C SER A 21 -14.39 7.30 8.45
N LEU A 22 -15.09 6.68 7.49
CA LEU A 22 -14.49 5.71 6.59
C LEU A 22 -13.43 6.34 5.69
N LYS A 23 -13.68 7.56 5.18
CA LYS A 23 -12.73 8.31 4.38
C LYS A 23 -11.44 8.59 5.16
N GLU A 24 -11.54 9.04 6.41
CA GLU A 24 -10.37 9.27 7.27
C GLU A 24 -9.56 7.97 7.48
N LYS A 25 -10.24 6.85 7.71
CA LYS A 25 -9.61 5.53 7.86
C LYS A 25 -8.87 5.11 6.58
N VAL A 26 -9.49 5.28 5.41
CA VAL A 26 -8.87 5.00 4.11
C VAL A 26 -7.67 5.90 3.87
N GLN A 27 -7.79 7.21 4.11
CA GLN A 27 -6.69 8.17 3.93
C GLN A 27 -5.50 7.85 4.83
N HIS A 28 -5.76 7.45 6.09
CA HIS A 28 -4.70 7.01 6.99
C HIS A 28 -3.99 5.76 6.45
N ALA A 29 -4.76 4.74 6.01
CA ALA A 29 -4.19 3.52 5.46
C ALA A 29 -3.38 3.80 4.18
N GLU A 30 -3.89 4.67 3.30
CA GLU A 30 -3.20 5.11 2.09
C GLU A 30 -1.86 5.77 2.42
N GLY A 31 -1.84 6.72 3.36
CA GLY A 31 -0.62 7.39 3.80
C GLY A 31 0.46 6.40 4.27
N GLN A 32 0.09 5.42 5.10
CA GLN A 32 1.02 4.38 5.57
C GLN A 32 1.57 3.52 4.41
N LEU A 33 0.71 3.15 3.46
CA LEU A 33 1.11 2.34 2.31
C LEU A 33 2.04 3.11 1.36
N ILE A 34 1.77 4.40 1.13
CA ILE A 34 2.60 5.26 0.29
C ILE A 34 4.01 5.36 0.88
N VAL A 35 4.14 5.68 2.16
CA VAL A 35 5.45 5.79 2.84
C VAL A 35 6.22 4.47 2.76
N LYS A 36 5.54 3.35 3.02
CA LYS A 36 6.16 2.01 2.93
C LYS A 36 6.60 1.67 1.51
N GLY A 37 5.79 2.00 0.50
CA GLY A 37 6.11 1.81 -0.91
C GLY A 37 7.34 2.61 -1.34
N ILE A 38 7.42 3.88 -0.92
CA ILE A 38 8.59 4.74 -1.16
C ILE A 38 9.84 4.15 -0.50
N LYS A 39 9.73 3.66 0.74
CA LYS A 39 10.85 3.00 1.43
C LYS A 39 11.36 1.78 0.66
N LEU A 40 10.47 0.88 0.24
CA LEU A 40 10.85 -0.30 -0.55
C LEU A 40 11.52 0.07 -1.87
N PHE A 41 11.05 1.14 -2.52
CA PHE A 41 11.65 1.68 -3.72
C PHE A 41 13.05 2.24 -3.46
N ALA A 42 13.21 3.07 -2.42
CA ALA A 42 14.49 3.67 -2.03
C ALA A 42 15.54 2.61 -1.64
N GLU A 43 15.11 1.51 -1.03
CA GLU A 43 15.97 0.37 -0.68
C GLU A 43 16.33 -0.52 -1.90
N GLY A 44 15.75 -0.24 -3.08
CA GLY A 44 15.97 -1.02 -4.29
C GLY A 44 15.38 -2.44 -4.22
N ARG A 45 14.32 -2.63 -3.44
CA ARG A 45 13.73 -3.95 -3.15
C ARG A 45 12.56 -4.34 -4.05
N LEU A 46 12.18 -3.49 -5.00
CA LEU A 46 11.06 -3.74 -5.91
C LEU A 46 11.57 -4.26 -7.25
N LYS A 47 11.16 -5.46 -7.63
CA LYS A 47 11.40 -6.03 -8.96
C LYS A 47 10.08 -6.20 -9.71
N VAL A 48 9.94 -5.57 -10.87
CA VAL A 48 8.75 -5.70 -11.72
C VAL A 48 8.91 -6.89 -12.67
N GLU A 49 7.93 -7.79 -12.68
CA GLU A 49 7.84 -8.93 -13.59
C GLU A 49 6.47 -8.94 -14.28
N GLY A 50 6.41 -8.44 -15.51
CA GLY A 50 5.16 -8.23 -16.24
C GLY A 50 4.22 -7.29 -15.49
N ARG A 51 3.10 -7.84 -14.99
CA ARG A 51 2.10 -7.08 -14.19
C ARG A 51 2.22 -7.26 -12.67
N LYS A 52 3.27 -7.94 -12.19
CA LYS A 52 3.48 -8.20 -10.76
C LYS A 52 4.72 -7.46 -10.25
N VAL A 53 4.71 -7.08 -8.98
CA VAL A 53 5.88 -6.58 -8.26
C VAL A 53 6.29 -7.62 -7.23
N LEU A 54 7.55 -8.06 -7.30
CA LEU A 54 8.18 -8.91 -6.29
C LEU A 54 8.94 -8.02 -5.31
N ILE A 55 8.70 -8.21 -4.01
CA ILE A 55 9.39 -7.50 -2.94
C ILE A 55 10.51 -8.39 -2.42
N GLN A 56 11.76 -7.92 -2.53
CA GLN A 56 12.93 -8.64 -2.05
C GLN A 56 13.02 -8.59 -0.52
N PRO A 57 13.61 -9.64 0.11
CA PRO A 57 13.87 -9.64 1.55
C PRO A 57 14.76 -8.46 1.94
N GLU A 58 14.75 -8.13 3.24
CA GLU A 58 15.66 -7.11 3.77
C GLU A 58 17.11 -7.54 3.57
N LYS A 59 17.96 -6.57 3.21
CA LYS A 59 19.40 -6.79 3.22
C LYS A 59 19.81 -6.77 4.70
N GLY A 60 20.27 -7.92 5.20
CA GLY A 60 20.85 -8.02 6.54
C GLY A 60 22.15 -7.24 6.67
#